data_AF-A0A2A2JC84-F1
#
_entry.id   AF-A0A2A2JC84-F1
#
_cell.length_a   1.000
_cell.length_b   1.000
_cell.length_c   1.000
_cell.angle_alpha   90.00
_cell.angle_beta   90.00
_cell.angle_gamma   90.00
#
_symmetry.space_group_name_H-M   'P 1'
#
loop_
_entity.id
_entity.type
_entity.pdbx_description
1 polymer ?
#
loop_
_entity_poly.entity_id
_entity_poly.type
_entity_poly.pdbx_seq_one_letter_code
_entity_poly.pdbx_strand_id
1 'polypeptide(L)'
;MDWSNTPIVRRIAHFFDGYLEADSLCTPEEMKRLGEHKYSCVDNSFLDELIMKRWWEYAVTWCPMWMAPNLITLIGLIINLATILILSAFSYTATEPAPSWAYLQAAFGLFLYQTLDAIDGKQARRTGSSSPLGELFDHGCDSMTQVFVTMNICYAMQLGMVYNGVMFVSIVSVVLFYAAHWSTYCCGQLRFSRFDVTEAQMTVIGVLLTTALFGTSIWEWNILLGFQFRHLVVMSAGLATLYQLSGHIDTILSQGAGKNGSTIAGTSVMFPLFPLLMVIVPFCMIYSNTETAVYDDNITLFCLCFGAVGMTCHFLFKF
;
A
#
# COMPACT_ATOMS: atom_id res chain seq x y z
N MET A 1 31.81 26.05 -24.58
CA MET A 1 30.91 25.43 -25.58
C MET A 1 29.59 25.21 -24.89
N ASP A 2 28.56 25.91 -25.35
CA ASP A 2 27.20 25.82 -24.81
C ASP A 2 26.51 24.59 -25.42
N TRP A 3 26.39 23.54 -24.61
CA TRP A 3 25.81 22.26 -25.02
C TRP A 3 24.27 22.27 -25.07
N SER A 4 23.63 23.35 -24.59
CA SER A 4 22.17 23.49 -24.50
C SER A 4 21.45 23.47 -25.84
N ASN A 5 22.16 23.72 -26.94
CA ASN A 5 21.57 23.91 -28.27
C ASN A 5 21.86 22.78 -29.26
N THR A 6 22.34 21.63 -28.77
CA THR A 6 22.56 20.47 -29.65
C THR A 6 21.22 19.85 -30.09
N PRO A 7 21.15 19.28 -31.30
CA PRO A 7 19.93 18.63 -31.80
C PRO A 7 19.40 17.52 -30.88
N ILE A 8 20.30 16.84 -30.17
CA ILE A 8 19.97 15.79 -29.21
C ILE A 8 19.28 16.38 -27.97
N VAL A 9 19.82 17.46 -27.40
CA VAL A 9 19.22 18.13 -26.24
C VAL A 9 17.84 18.69 -26.57
N ARG A 10 17.63 19.26 -27.77
CA ARG A 10 16.29 19.69 -28.21
C ARG A 10 15.31 18.54 -28.38
N ARG A 11 15.78 17.38 -28.86
CA ARG A 11 14.92 16.20 -29.05
C ARG A 11 14.51 15.58 -27.73
N ILE A 12 15.42 15.57 -26.75
CA ILE A 12 15.16 15.14 -25.38
C ILE A 12 14.21 16.14 -24.70
N ALA A 13 14.47 17.45 -24.81
CA ALA A 13 13.57 18.48 -24.27
C ALA A 13 12.17 18.37 -24.86
N HIS A 14 12.03 18.27 -26.19
CA HIS A 14 10.73 18.10 -26.84
C HIS A 14 10.04 16.77 -26.50
N PHE A 15 10.80 15.71 -26.23
CA PHE A 15 10.25 14.47 -25.69
C PHE A 15 9.70 14.66 -24.29
N PHE A 16 10.46 15.32 -23.39
CA PHE A 16 10.00 15.62 -22.04
C PHE A 16 8.85 16.63 -22.01
N ASP A 17 8.85 17.64 -22.87
CA ASP A 17 7.75 18.61 -22.99
C ASP A 17 6.49 17.92 -23.51
N GLY A 18 6.60 17.07 -24.53
CA GLY A 18 5.48 16.26 -25.02
C GLY A 18 5.00 15.21 -24.01
N TYR A 19 5.92 14.63 -23.23
CA TYR A 19 5.60 13.73 -22.12
C TYR A 19 4.90 14.48 -20.99
N LEU A 20 5.38 15.67 -20.61
CA LEU A 20 4.74 16.51 -19.60
C LEU A 20 3.36 16.96 -20.07
N GLU A 21 3.18 17.36 -21.33
CA GLU A 21 1.85 17.70 -21.87
C GLU A 21 0.88 16.51 -21.90
N ALA A 22 1.38 15.29 -22.11
CA ALA A 22 0.56 14.08 -22.17
C ALA A 22 0.29 13.41 -20.81
N ASP A 23 1.26 13.45 -19.89
CA ASP A 23 1.25 12.73 -18.60
C ASP A 23 0.77 13.63 -17.44
N SER A 24 0.86 14.96 -17.56
CA SER A 24 0.54 15.89 -16.45
C SER A 24 -0.91 16.38 -16.37
N LEU A 25 -1.81 15.95 -17.25
CA LEU A 25 -3.16 16.51 -17.30
C LEU A 25 -4.22 15.41 -17.35
N CYS A 26 -5.01 15.31 -16.27
CA CYS A 26 -6.33 14.69 -16.39
C CYS A 26 -7.06 15.33 -17.56
N THR A 27 -7.59 14.52 -18.47
CA THR A 27 -8.39 15.06 -19.57
C THR A 27 -9.57 15.85 -19.00
N PRO A 28 -10.13 16.83 -19.72
CA PRO A 28 -11.32 17.56 -19.24
C PRO A 28 -12.48 16.62 -18.87
N GLU A 29 -12.59 15.47 -19.56
CA GLU A 29 -13.56 14.42 -19.24
C GLU A 29 -13.22 13.71 -17.94
N GLU A 30 -11.96 13.33 -17.71
CA GLU A 30 -11.50 12.74 -16.44
C GLU A 30 -11.69 13.69 -15.26
N MET A 31 -11.37 14.99 -15.42
CA MET A 31 -11.62 16.00 -14.38
C MET A 31 -13.11 16.15 -14.08
N LYS A 32 -13.96 16.09 -15.10
CA LYS A 32 -15.42 16.13 -14.92
C LYS A 32 -15.92 14.90 -14.16
N ARG A 33 -15.47 13.69 -14.53
CA ARG A 33 -15.80 12.44 -13.83
C ARG A 33 -15.31 12.44 -12.39
N LEU A 34 -14.09 12.91 -12.16
CA LEU A 34 -13.53 13.10 -10.82
C LEU A 34 -14.41 14.03 -9.99
N GLY A 35 -14.88 15.15 -10.56
CA GLY A 35 -15.80 16.08 -9.89
C GLY A 35 -17.20 15.52 -9.61
N GLU A 36 -17.65 14.53 -10.40
CA GLU A 36 -18.93 13.84 -10.22
C GLU A 36 -18.85 12.67 -9.23
N HIS A 37 -17.64 12.21 -8.89
CA HIS A 37 -17.42 11.12 -7.95
C HIS A 37 -17.96 11.46 -6.55
N LYS A 38 -18.63 10.48 -5.94
CA LYS A 38 -19.11 10.57 -4.56
C LYS A 38 -18.58 9.37 -3.78
N TYR A 39 -17.80 9.67 -2.73
CA TYR A 39 -17.34 8.67 -1.80
C TYR A 39 -18.48 7.79 -1.30
N SER A 40 -18.31 6.48 -1.42
CA SER A 40 -19.24 5.48 -0.93
C SER A 40 -18.45 4.33 -0.32
N CYS A 41 -18.66 4.10 0.97
CA CYS A 41 -17.96 3.07 1.72
C CYS A 41 -18.93 2.34 2.66
N VAL A 42 -18.77 1.03 2.79
CA VAL A 42 -19.39 0.22 3.86
C VAL A 42 -18.27 -0.37 4.70
N ASP A 43 -18.27 -0.02 5.97
CA ASP A 43 -17.28 -0.48 6.92
C ASP A 43 -17.91 -1.41 7.97
N ASN A 44 -17.45 -2.66 7.98
CA ASN A 44 -17.83 -3.70 8.93
C ASN A 44 -16.60 -4.26 9.69
N SER A 45 -15.48 -3.53 9.72
CA SER A 45 -14.26 -3.97 10.41
C SER A 45 -14.52 -4.14 11.91
N PHE A 46 -14.03 -5.24 12.47
CA PHE A 46 -14.32 -5.63 13.84
C PHE A 46 -13.65 -4.70 14.86
N LEU A 47 -12.38 -4.37 14.67
CA LEU A 47 -11.63 -3.46 15.55
C LEU A 47 -12.13 -2.03 15.45
N ASP A 48 -12.58 -1.63 14.26
CA ASP A 48 -13.21 -0.33 14.01
C ASP A 48 -14.43 -0.16 14.90
N GLU A 49 -15.35 -1.11 14.87
CA GLU A 49 -16.56 -1.11 15.70
C GLU A 49 -16.24 -1.23 17.20
N LEU A 50 -15.23 -2.03 17.56
CA LEU A 50 -14.92 -2.32 18.96
C LEU A 50 -14.30 -1.13 19.69
N ILE A 51 -13.25 -0.52 19.11
CA ILE A 51 -12.44 0.50 19.81
C ILE A 51 -11.90 1.62 18.92
N MET A 52 -11.53 1.32 17.67
CA MET A 52 -10.72 2.25 16.89
C MET A 52 -11.51 3.48 16.42
N LYS A 53 -12.79 3.35 16.08
CA LYS A 53 -13.64 4.51 15.76
C LYS A 53 -13.69 5.54 16.89
N ARG A 54 -13.81 5.07 18.14
CA ARG A 54 -13.81 5.94 19.33
C ARG A 54 -12.48 6.64 19.52
N TRP A 55 -11.38 5.90 19.29
CA TRP A 55 -10.04 6.47 19.33
C TRP A 55 -9.87 7.57 18.29
N TRP A 56 -10.25 7.33 17.03
CA TRP A 56 -10.09 8.32 15.95
C TRP A 56 -11.03 9.52 16.10
N GLU A 57 -12.26 9.33 16.58
CA GLU A 57 -13.17 10.42 16.92
C GLU A 57 -12.63 11.31 18.04
N TYR A 58 -11.90 10.73 18.99
CA TYR A 58 -11.20 11.49 19.99
C TYR A 58 -9.94 12.16 19.42
N ALA A 59 -9.10 11.43 18.70
CA ALA A 59 -7.83 11.91 18.15
C ALA A 59 -8.02 13.06 17.15
N VAL A 60 -9.07 13.02 16.32
CA VAL A 60 -9.36 14.11 15.38
C VAL A 60 -9.57 15.44 16.13
N THR A 61 -10.10 15.44 17.35
CA THR A 61 -10.32 16.68 18.13
C THR A 61 -9.03 17.45 18.43
N TRP A 62 -7.88 16.78 18.42
CA TRP A 62 -6.57 17.39 18.59
C TRP A 62 -6.07 18.11 17.33
N CYS A 63 -6.64 17.78 16.17
CA CYS A 63 -6.31 18.41 14.89
C CYS A 63 -6.85 19.84 14.86
N PRO A 64 -5.99 20.87 14.69
CA PRO A 64 -6.43 22.25 14.52
C PRO A 64 -7.29 22.42 13.26
N MET A 65 -8.26 23.35 13.30
CA MET A 65 -9.19 23.57 12.18
C MET A 65 -8.52 24.13 10.92
N TRP A 66 -7.30 24.67 11.03
CA TRP A 66 -6.52 25.15 9.88
C TRP A 66 -5.75 24.02 9.17
N MET A 67 -5.59 22.86 9.80
CA MET A 67 -4.81 21.76 9.25
C MET A 67 -5.62 21.06 8.15
N ALA A 68 -5.08 21.09 6.93
CA ALA A 68 -5.68 20.47 5.76
C ALA A 68 -5.62 18.93 5.86
N PRO A 69 -6.67 18.20 5.44
CA PRO A 69 -6.69 16.73 5.46
C PRO A 69 -5.50 16.10 4.73
N ASN A 70 -5.23 16.50 3.49
CA ASN A 70 -4.10 15.96 2.71
C ASN A 70 -2.73 16.19 3.37
N LEU A 71 -2.61 17.23 4.22
CA LEU A 71 -1.38 17.43 5.00
C LEU A 71 -1.24 16.37 6.10
N ILE A 72 -2.35 15.95 6.71
CA ILE A 72 -2.38 14.87 7.71
C ILE A 72 -1.94 13.56 7.06
N THR A 73 -2.53 13.20 5.91
CA THR A 73 -2.15 12.05 5.09
C THR A 73 -0.65 12.06 4.78
N LEU A 74 -0.13 13.20 4.29
CA LEU A 74 1.28 13.34 3.94
C LEU A 74 2.21 13.20 5.16
N ILE A 75 1.84 13.78 6.30
CA ILE A 75 2.60 13.62 7.55
C ILE A 75 2.63 12.14 7.96
N GLY A 76 1.49 11.44 7.85
CA GLY A 76 1.42 10.00 8.09
C GLY A 76 2.40 9.24 7.20
N LEU A 77 2.35 9.47 5.88
CA LEU A 77 3.24 8.83 4.92
C LEU A 77 4.72 9.07 5.25
N ILE A 78 5.10 10.32 5.59
CA ILE A 78 6.48 10.69 5.95
C ILE A 78 6.93 9.97 7.23
N ILE A 79 6.07 9.91 8.25
CA ILE A 79 6.37 9.18 9.50
C ILE A 79 6.65 7.72 9.18
N ASN A 80 5.78 7.07 8.41
CA ASN A 80 5.91 5.67 8.08
C ASN A 80 7.19 5.39 7.25
N LEU A 81 7.45 6.21 6.23
CA LEU A 81 8.69 6.15 5.44
C LEU A 81 9.94 6.30 6.32
N ALA A 82 9.96 7.30 7.21
CA ALA A 82 11.09 7.52 8.11
C ALA A 82 11.34 6.29 9.00
N THR A 83 10.29 5.67 9.53
CA THR A 83 10.44 4.48 10.38
C THR A 83 10.99 3.28 9.63
N ILE A 84 10.60 3.10 8.36
CA ILE A 84 11.13 2.06 7.47
C ILE A 84 12.58 2.33 7.10
N LEU A 85 12.94 3.57 6.77
CA LEU A 85 14.32 3.91 6.45
C LEU A 85 15.25 3.65 7.63
N ILE A 86 14.82 4.01 8.85
CA ILE A 86 15.56 3.68 10.08
C ILE A 86 15.74 2.17 10.22
N LEU A 87 14.67 1.38 10.04
CA LEU A 87 14.74 -0.07 10.21
C LEU A 87 15.60 -0.73 9.13
N SER A 88 15.52 -0.23 7.89
CA SER A 88 16.33 -0.67 6.76
C SER A 88 17.83 -0.40 6.91
N ALA A 89 18.21 0.62 7.68
CA ALA A 89 19.62 0.89 7.99
C ALA A 89 20.27 -0.21 8.82
N PHE A 90 19.46 -1.04 9.50
CA PHE A 90 19.91 -2.20 10.27
C PHE A 90 19.65 -3.53 9.58
N SER A 91 18.54 -3.66 8.84
CA SER A 91 18.07 -4.92 8.25
C SER A 91 17.83 -4.78 6.74
N TYR A 92 18.82 -4.29 6.00
CA TYR A 92 18.64 -3.90 4.59
C TYR A 92 18.22 -5.06 3.68
N THR A 93 18.67 -6.29 3.96
CA THR A 93 18.29 -7.48 3.20
C THR A 93 17.16 -8.27 3.86
N ALA A 94 16.60 -7.76 4.95
CA ALA A 94 15.66 -8.50 5.80
C ALA A 94 16.23 -9.84 6.28
N THR A 95 17.54 -9.97 6.42
CA THR A 95 18.23 -11.13 7.00
C THR A 95 18.84 -10.78 8.35
N GLU A 96 19.19 -9.52 8.57
CA GLU A 96 19.90 -9.07 9.75
C GLU A 96 18.92 -8.67 10.86
N PRO A 97 19.20 -8.99 12.14
CA PRO A 97 18.41 -8.49 13.25
C PRO A 97 18.68 -7.00 13.50
N ALA A 98 17.64 -6.22 13.75
CA ALA A 98 17.75 -4.83 14.18
C ALA A 98 17.71 -4.69 15.71
N PRO A 99 18.19 -3.59 16.30
CA PRO A 99 18.05 -3.37 17.74
C PRO A 99 16.58 -3.19 18.14
N SER A 100 16.19 -3.67 19.33
CA SER A 100 14.79 -3.66 19.82
C SER A 100 14.08 -2.30 19.69
N TRP A 101 14.79 -1.20 19.93
CA TRP A 101 14.21 0.14 19.82
C TRP A 101 13.80 0.49 18.37
N ALA A 102 14.47 -0.07 17.36
CA ALA A 102 14.16 0.15 15.95
C ALA A 102 12.84 -0.56 15.57
N TYR A 103 12.54 -1.71 16.16
CA TYR A 103 11.22 -2.34 16.02
C TYR A 103 10.14 -1.58 16.81
N LEU A 104 10.46 -1.09 18.01
CA LEU A 104 9.53 -0.32 18.83
C LEU A 104 9.12 1.01 18.16
N GLN A 105 10.07 1.74 17.58
CA GLN A 105 9.77 2.96 16.83
C GLN A 105 8.94 2.68 15.57
N ALA A 106 9.17 1.55 14.89
CA ALA A 106 8.36 1.16 13.73
C ALA A 106 6.93 0.81 14.15
N ALA A 107 6.74 0.10 15.27
CA ALA A 107 5.42 -0.19 15.81
C ALA A 107 4.66 1.10 16.16
N PHE A 108 5.33 2.04 16.82
CA PHE A 108 4.74 3.34 17.16
C PHE A 108 4.47 4.20 15.93
N GLY A 109 5.40 4.23 14.97
CA GLY A 109 5.25 4.96 13.71
C GLY A 109 4.09 4.44 12.86
N LEU A 110 3.93 3.11 12.78
CA LEU A 110 2.79 2.50 12.09
C LEU A 110 1.46 2.79 12.79
N PHE A 111 1.43 2.79 14.12
CA PHE A 111 0.23 3.21 14.87
C PHE A 111 -0.12 4.69 14.66
N LEU A 112 0.88 5.57 14.61
CA LEU A 112 0.69 6.97 14.29
C LEU A 112 0.19 7.15 12.86
N TYR A 113 0.80 6.48 11.88
CA TYR A 113 0.32 6.47 10.50
C TYR A 113 -1.16 6.08 10.44
N GLN A 114 -1.50 4.92 11.00
CA GLN A 114 -2.85 4.38 11.02
C GLN A 114 -3.84 5.40 11.61
N THR A 115 -3.45 6.05 12.71
CA THR A 115 -4.30 7.07 13.34
C THR A 115 -4.46 8.30 12.45
N LEU A 116 -3.38 8.78 11.81
CA LEU A 116 -3.40 9.98 10.96
C LEU A 116 -4.24 9.75 9.69
N ASP A 117 -4.06 8.60 9.07
CA ASP A 117 -4.83 8.08 7.95
C ASP A 117 -6.34 8.09 8.29
N ALA A 118 -6.75 7.41 9.36
CA ALA A 118 -8.16 7.32 9.71
C ALA A 118 -8.82 8.67 10.12
N ILE A 119 -8.04 9.66 10.58
CA ILE A 119 -8.58 10.96 10.98
C ILE A 119 -8.62 11.99 9.85
N ASP A 120 -7.94 11.78 8.72
CA ASP A 120 -7.88 12.78 7.66
C ASP A 120 -9.26 13.02 7.02
N GLY A 121 -10.04 11.96 6.76
CA GLY A 121 -11.39 12.03 6.22
C GLY A 121 -12.36 12.55 7.26
N LYS A 122 -12.12 12.26 8.55
CA LYS A 122 -12.88 12.85 9.66
C LYS A 122 -12.61 14.36 9.73
N GLN A 123 -11.37 14.77 9.54
CA GLN A 123 -11.00 16.18 9.47
C GLN A 123 -11.63 16.85 8.25
N ALA A 124 -11.60 16.22 7.08
CA ALA A 124 -12.21 16.74 5.85
C ALA A 124 -13.72 17.02 6.04
N ARG A 125 -14.42 16.13 6.74
CA ARG A 125 -15.83 16.33 7.10
C ARG A 125 -16.01 17.47 8.11
N ARG A 126 -15.12 17.60 9.10
CA ARG A 126 -15.16 18.70 10.10
C ARG A 126 -14.89 20.08 9.51
N THR A 127 -13.99 20.17 8.54
CA THR A 127 -13.61 21.43 7.87
C THR A 127 -14.48 21.74 6.65
N GLY A 128 -15.32 20.81 6.21
CA GLY A 128 -16.12 20.95 4.98
C GLY A 128 -15.27 20.91 3.71
N SER A 129 -14.09 20.27 3.76
CA SER A 129 -13.12 20.20 2.66
C SER A 129 -12.98 18.80 2.04
N SER A 130 -14.00 17.95 2.19
CA SER A 130 -14.07 16.65 1.50
C SER A 130 -14.10 16.85 -0.02
N SER A 131 -13.21 16.15 -0.73
CA SER A 131 -13.13 16.22 -2.18
C SER A 131 -12.66 14.88 -2.78
N PRO A 132 -13.08 14.53 -4.00
CA PRO A 132 -12.60 13.33 -4.71
C PRO A 132 -11.09 13.34 -4.95
N LEU A 133 -10.48 14.51 -5.11
CA LEU A 133 -9.02 14.63 -5.23
C LEU A 133 -8.31 14.32 -3.90
N GLY A 134 -8.89 14.72 -2.77
CA GLY A 134 -8.36 14.37 -1.45
C GLY A 134 -8.42 12.86 -1.20
N GLU A 135 -9.52 12.22 -1.57
CA GLU A 135 -9.67 10.75 -1.51
C GLU A 135 -8.67 10.03 -2.42
N LEU A 136 -8.47 10.51 -3.65
CA LEU A 136 -7.47 9.94 -4.55
C LEU A 136 -6.03 10.10 -3.99
N PHE A 137 -5.74 11.22 -3.33
CA PHE A 137 -4.45 11.44 -2.69
C PHE A 137 -4.22 10.50 -1.50
N ASP A 138 -5.25 10.29 -0.68
CA ASP A 138 -5.26 9.36 0.45
C ASP A 138 -4.96 7.93 0.00
N HIS A 139 -5.75 7.39 -0.93
CA HIS A 139 -5.54 6.04 -1.47
C HIS A 139 -4.20 5.88 -2.21
N GLY A 140 -3.69 6.95 -2.83
CA GLY A 140 -2.33 7.00 -3.36
C GLY A 140 -1.28 6.80 -2.27
N CYS A 141 -1.41 7.48 -1.13
CA CYS A 141 -0.53 7.31 0.02
C CYS A 141 -0.65 5.91 0.65
N ASP A 142 -1.86 5.38 0.79
CA ASP A 142 -2.12 4.01 1.26
C ASP A 142 -1.39 2.96 0.42
N SER A 143 -1.39 3.12 -0.89
CA SER A 143 -0.74 2.18 -1.81
C SER A 143 0.77 2.09 -1.57
N MET A 144 1.42 3.20 -1.21
CA MET A 144 2.84 3.24 -0.86
C MET A 144 3.08 2.69 0.56
N THR A 145 2.23 3.09 1.51
CA THR A 145 2.27 2.60 2.89
C THR A 145 2.12 1.10 2.97
N GLN A 146 1.27 0.48 2.15
CA GLN A 146 1.10 -0.97 2.11
C GLN A 146 2.45 -1.71 1.91
N VAL A 147 3.37 -1.15 1.12
CA VAL A 147 4.73 -1.71 0.96
C VAL A 147 5.56 -1.52 2.22
N PHE A 148 5.45 -0.37 2.90
CA PHE A 148 6.11 -0.13 4.19
C PHE A 148 5.63 -1.14 5.25
N VAL A 149 4.32 -1.37 5.35
CA VAL A 149 3.75 -2.38 6.27
C VAL A 149 4.28 -3.77 5.94
N THR A 150 4.39 -4.10 4.66
CA THR A 150 4.93 -5.39 4.22
C THR A 150 6.41 -5.53 4.60
N MET A 151 7.22 -4.48 4.41
CA MET A 151 8.63 -4.49 4.81
C MET A 151 8.83 -4.62 6.31
N ASN A 152 7.95 -4.03 7.14
CA ASN A 152 7.96 -4.23 8.59
C ASN A 152 7.86 -5.72 8.97
N ILE A 153 6.98 -6.48 8.32
CA ILE A 153 6.88 -7.94 8.53
C ILE A 153 8.16 -8.63 8.08
N CYS A 154 8.68 -8.29 6.90
CA CYS A 154 9.90 -8.87 6.35
C CYS A 154 11.09 -8.68 7.29
N TYR A 155 11.30 -7.49 7.84
CA TYR A 155 12.38 -7.20 8.78
C TYR A 155 12.16 -7.87 10.15
N ALA A 156 10.94 -7.86 10.67
CA ALA A 156 10.63 -8.44 11.97
C ALA A 156 10.86 -9.96 11.98
N MET A 157 10.42 -10.65 10.93
CA MET A 157 10.51 -12.11 10.80
C MET A 157 11.72 -12.58 9.99
N GLN A 158 12.65 -11.69 9.65
CA GLN A 158 13.83 -11.96 8.81
C GLN A 158 13.49 -12.81 7.56
N LEU A 159 12.48 -12.39 6.79
CA LEU A 159 11.98 -13.15 5.65
C LEU A 159 12.97 -13.23 4.48
N GLY A 160 14.04 -12.43 4.48
CA GLY A 160 15.15 -12.59 3.53
C GLY A 160 15.88 -13.93 3.69
N MET A 161 15.79 -14.55 4.88
CA MET A 161 16.34 -15.90 5.13
C MET A 161 15.46 -17.02 4.54
N VAL A 162 14.22 -16.70 4.17
CA VAL A 162 13.27 -17.65 3.59
C VAL A 162 13.34 -17.55 2.08
N TYR A 163 13.53 -18.69 1.41
CA TYR A 163 13.62 -18.73 -0.05
C TYR A 163 12.39 -18.06 -0.70
N ASN A 164 12.63 -17.02 -1.49
CA ASN A 164 11.61 -16.17 -2.14
C ASN A 164 10.62 -15.49 -1.16
N GLY A 165 10.88 -15.47 0.15
CA GLY A 165 9.91 -15.07 1.17
C GLY A 165 9.46 -13.62 1.03
N VAL A 166 10.42 -12.70 0.88
CA VAL A 166 10.12 -11.27 0.71
C VAL A 166 9.35 -11.01 -0.59
N MET A 167 9.79 -11.59 -1.71
CA MET A 167 9.11 -11.42 -3.00
C MET A 167 7.66 -11.93 -2.94
N PHE A 168 7.44 -13.12 -2.36
CA PHE A 168 6.13 -13.72 -2.23
C PHE A 168 5.17 -12.83 -1.44
N VAL A 169 5.57 -12.39 -0.25
CA VAL A 169 4.70 -11.56 0.61
C VAL A 169 4.46 -10.19 -0.04
N SER A 170 5.47 -9.58 -0.66
CA SER A 170 5.33 -8.31 -1.39
C SER A 170 4.31 -8.39 -2.53
N ILE A 171 4.39 -9.42 -3.39
CA ILE A 171 3.42 -9.62 -4.49
C ILE A 171 2.01 -9.84 -3.93
N VAL A 172 1.86 -10.76 -2.98
CA VAL A 172 0.54 -11.08 -2.41
C VAL A 172 -0.10 -9.85 -1.80
N SER A 173 0.69 -9.04 -1.09
CA SER A 173 0.22 -7.82 -0.43
C SER A 173 -0.21 -6.74 -1.45
N VAL A 174 0.56 -6.54 -2.54
CA VAL A 174 0.17 -5.62 -3.63
C VAL A 174 -1.08 -6.12 -4.35
N VAL A 175 -1.16 -7.42 -4.67
CA VAL A 175 -2.33 -8.02 -5.34
C VAL A 175 -3.59 -7.84 -4.49
N LEU A 176 -3.52 -8.07 -3.18
CA LEU A 176 -4.67 -7.92 -2.28
C LEU A 176 -5.16 -6.46 -2.26
N PHE A 177 -4.24 -5.51 -2.01
CA PHE A 177 -4.58 -4.08 -1.98
C PHE A 177 -5.19 -3.62 -3.30
N TYR A 178 -4.63 -4.09 -4.41
CA TYR A 178 -5.13 -3.81 -5.74
C TYR A 178 -6.51 -4.41 -6.01
N ALA A 179 -6.76 -5.64 -5.54
CA ALA A 179 -8.05 -6.31 -5.70
C ALA A 179 -9.19 -5.57 -4.98
N ALA A 180 -8.92 -4.97 -3.81
CA ALA A 180 -9.89 -4.12 -3.11
C ALA A 180 -10.31 -2.90 -3.94
N HIS A 181 -9.34 -2.24 -4.58
CA HIS A 181 -9.60 -1.09 -5.46
C HIS A 181 -10.23 -1.50 -6.79
N TRP A 182 -9.84 -2.64 -7.35
CA TRP A 182 -10.51 -3.23 -8.52
C TRP A 182 -11.98 -3.52 -8.21
N SER A 183 -12.28 -4.18 -7.09
CA SER A 183 -13.66 -4.39 -6.64
C SER A 183 -14.44 -3.07 -6.57
N THR A 184 -13.84 -2.03 -5.98
CA THR A 184 -14.43 -0.68 -5.89
C THR A 184 -14.66 -0.05 -7.27
N TYR A 185 -13.72 -0.21 -8.20
CA TYR A 185 -13.84 0.25 -9.59
C TYR A 185 -15.00 -0.43 -10.33
N CYS A 186 -15.31 -1.69 -9.99
CA CYS A 186 -16.43 -2.43 -10.56
C CYS A 186 -17.79 -2.03 -9.97
N CYS A 187 -17.89 -1.89 -8.64
CA CYS A 187 -19.18 -1.74 -7.96
C CYS A 187 -19.49 -0.33 -7.44
N GLY A 188 -18.50 0.56 -7.36
CA GLY A 188 -18.65 1.95 -6.91
C GLY A 188 -18.72 2.16 -5.43
N GLN A 189 -18.29 1.16 -4.68
CA GLN A 189 -18.32 1.21 -3.24
C GLN A 189 -17.14 0.42 -2.67
N LEU A 190 -16.32 1.09 -1.87
CA LEU A 190 -15.29 0.40 -1.10
C LEU A 190 -15.96 -0.34 0.04
N ARG A 191 -15.72 -1.64 0.15
CA ARG A 191 -16.36 -2.50 1.15
C ARG A 191 -15.29 -3.14 2.00
N PHE A 192 -15.30 -2.78 3.27
CA PHE A 192 -14.43 -3.39 4.26
C PHE A 192 -15.10 -4.63 4.87
N SER A 193 -14.34 -5.71 4.92
CA SER A 193 -14.70 -6.97 5.56
C SER A 193 -14.51 -6.88 7.07
N ARG A 194 -14.92 -7.93 7.81
CA ARG A 194 -14.72 -7.99 9.27
C ARG A 194 -13.26 -8.01 9.70
N PHE A 195 -12.40 -8.57 8.85
CA PHE A 195 -10.96 -8.54 8.98
C PHE A 195 -10.43 -7.82 7.75
N ASP A 196 -9.91 -6.63 7.95
CA ASP A 196 -9.47 -5.76 6.88
C ASP A 196 -8.22 -4.96 7.28
N VAL A 197 -7.96 -3.83 6.62
CA VAL A 197 -6.76 -3.01 6.80
C VAL A 197 -6.44 -2.73 8.28
N THR A 198 -7.43 -2.36 9.11
CA THR A 198 -7.21 -2.07 10.53
C THR A 198 -6.68 -3.29 11.29
N GLU A 199 -7.33 -4.46 11.16
CA GLU A 199 -6.88 -5.71 11.79
C GLU A 199 -5.49 -6.10 11.33
N ALA A 200 -5.22 -5.97 10.03
CA ALA A 200 -3.91 -6.27 9.46
C ALA A 200 -2.82 -5.36 10.05
N GLN A 201 -3.03 -4.04 10.06
CA GLN A 201 -2.07 -3.08 10.61
C GLN A 201 -1.84 -3.28 12.11
N MET A 202 -2.90 -3.50 12.90
CA MET A 202 -2.78 -3.80 14.33
C MET A 202 -2.04 -5.12 14.59
N THR A 203 -2.23 -6.12 13.73
CA THR A 203 -1.47 -7.38 13.79
C THR A 203 0.02 -7.14 13.52
N VAL A 204 0.36 -6.32 12.52
CA VAL A 204 1.77 -5.97 12.22
C VAL A 204 2.39 -5.18 13.37
N ILE A 205 1.66 -4.24 13.97
CA ILE A 205 2.10 -3.55 15.19
C ILE A 205 2.38 -4.58 16.30
N GLY A 206 1.51 -5.57 16.50
CA GLY A 206 1.72 -6.67 17.45
C GLY A 206 2.98 -7.49 17.15
N VAL A 207 3.24 -7.80 15.88
CA VAL A 207 4.48 -8.49 15.43
C VAL A 207 5.71 -7.65 15.74
N LEU A 208 5.69 -6.36 15.45
CA LEU A 208 6.82 -5.45 15.73
C LEU A 208 7.06 -5.32 17.24
N LEU A 209 6.01 -5.19 18.05
CA LEU A 209 6.13 -5.15 19.52
C LEU A 209 6.67 -6.45 20.09
N THR A 210 6.20 -7.59 19.59
CA THR A 210 6.71 -8.92 19.97
C THR A 210 8.19 -9.03 19.63
N THR A 211 8.59 -8.58 18.45
CA THR A 211 10.00 -8.59 18.00
C THR A 211 10.85 -7.64 18.85
N ALA A 212 10.33 -6.47 19.23
CA ALA A 212 11.03 -5.54 20.11
C ALA A 212 11.29 -6.14 21.50
N LEU A 213 10.32 -6.88 22.06
CA LEU A 213 10.39 -7.46 23.39
C LEU A 213 11.25 -8.74 23.46
N PHE A 214 11.13 -9.62 22.48
CA PHE A 214 11.74 -10.96 22.51
C PHE A 214 12.90 -11.13 21.52
N GLY A 215 13.16 -10.13 20.68
CA GLY A 215 14.10 -10.21 19.57
C GLY A 215 13.56 -11.02 18.40
N THR A 216 14.28 -11.03 17.28
CA THR A 216 13.86 -11.76 16.07
C THR A 216 13.93 -13.28 16.22
N SER A 217 14.72 -13.77 17.18
CA SER A 217 14.92 -15.20 17.46
C SER A 217 13.62 -15.96 17.79
N ILE A 218 12.60 -15.27 18.31
CA ILE A 218 11.28 -15.88 18.57
C ILE A 218 10.65 -16.46 17.30
N TRP A 219 10.90 -15.83 16.16
CA TRP A 219 10.35 -16.24 14.86
C TRP A 219 11.10 -17.44 14.25
N GLU A 220 12.27 -17.79 14.79
CA GLU A 220 13.09 -18.94 14.39
C GLU A 220 12.79 -20.20 15.19
N TRP A 221 11.94 -20.09 16.22
CA TRP A 221 11.61 -21.22 17.07
C TRP A 221 11.01 -22.34 16.23
N ASN A 222 11.67 -23.49 16.25
CA ASN A 222 11.22 -24.69 15.58
C ASN A 222 9.96 -25.22 16.27
N ILE A 223 8.92 -25.43 15.47
CA ILE A 223 7.66 -26.02 15.92
C ILE A 223 7.71 -27.51 15.57
N LEU A 224 7.06 -27.91 14.47
CA LEU A 224 6.92 -29.31 14.06
C LEU A 224 7.36 -29.46 12.62
N LEU A 225 7.93 -30.63 12.28
CA LEU A 225 8.34 -30.98 10.90
C LEU A 225 9.32 -29.98 10.24
N GLY A 226 10.14 -29.29 11.05
CA GLY A 226 11.10 -28.30 10.55
C GLY A 226 10.50 -26.91 10.23
N PHE A 227 9.21 -26.70 10.49
CA PHE A 227 8.60 -25.37 10.37
C PHE A 227 8.98 -24.50 11.58
N GLN A 228 9.51 -23.32 11.28
CA GLN A 228 9.70 -22.26 12.28
C GLN A 228 8.42 -21.44 12.50
N PHE A 229 8.34 -20.75 13.64
CA PHE A 229 7.18 -19.92 14.01
C PHE A 229 6.82 -18.85 12.95
N ARG A 230 7.81 -18.23 12.27
CA ARG A 230 7.55 -17.32 11.15
C ARG A 230 6.66 -17.93 10.06
N HIS A 231 6.88 -19.20 9.71
CA HIS A 231 6.12 -19.86 8.66
C HIS A 231 4.66 -20.03 9.06
N LEU A 232 4.40 -20.36 10.33
CA LEU A 232 3.03 -20.47 10.84
C LEU A 232 2.29 -19.12 10.73
N VAL A 233 2.95 -18.03 11.11
CA VAL A 233 2.35 -16.69 11.04
C VAL A 233 2.11 -16.28 9.59
N VAL A 234 3.10 -16.44 8.70
CA VAL A 234 2.95 -16.12 7.26
C VAL A 234 1.89 -16.99 6.60
N MET A 235 1.79 -18.28 6.92
CA MET A 235 0.73 -19.15 6.40
C MET A 235 -0.65 -18.73 6.90
N SER A 236 -0.80 -18.37 8.17
CA SER A 236 -2.06 -17.89 8.72
C SER A 236 -2.52 -16.58 8.08
N ALA A 237 -1.58 -15.65 7.85
CA ALA A 237 -1.82 -14.42 7.11
C ALA A 237 -2.20 -14.72 5.65
N GLY A 238 -1.51 -15.68 5.01
CA GLY A 238 -1.80 -16.12 3.65
C GLY A 238 -3.24 -16.66 3.51
N LEU A 239 -3.71 -17.47 4.46
CA LEU A 239 -5.10 -17.94 4.48
C LEU A 239 -6.11 -16.81 4.63
N ALA A 240 -5.84 -15.84 5.50
CA ALA A 240 -6.68 -14.66 5.67
C ALA A 240 -6.72 -13.80 4.39
N THR A 241 -5.58 -13.64 3.72
CA THR A 241 -5.47 -12.94 2.44
C THR A 241 -6.24 -13.66 1.33
N LEU A 242 -6.15 -15.00 1.25
CA LEU A 242 -6.92 -15.79 0.28
C LEU A 242 -8.43 -15.64 0.49
N TYR A 243 -8.88 -15.64 1.75
CA TYR A 243 -10.27 -15.39 2.07
C TYR A 243 -10.73 -14.00 1.60
N GLN A 244 -9.98 -12.94 1.91
CA GLN A 244 -10.29 -11.58 1.47
C GLN A 244 -10.27 -11.45 -0.06
N LEU A 245 -9.25 -12.00 -0.72
CA LEU A 245 -9.14 -11.98 -2.17
C LEU A 245 -10.32 -12.70 -2.84
N SER A 246 -10.79 -13.81 -2.27
CA SER A 246 -11.97 -14.51 -2.79
C SER A 246 -13.23 -13.65 -2.75
N GLY A 247 -13.41 -12.83 -1.71
CA GLY A 247 -14.53 -11.89 -1.59
C GLY A 247 -14.43 -10.73 -2.58
N HIS A 248 -13.22 -10.20 -2.82
CA HIS A 248 -13.00 -9.19 -3.86
C HIS A 248 -13.27 -9.75 -5.26
N ILE A 249 -12.78 -10.96 -5.57
CA ILE A 249 -13.04 -11.63 -6.85
C ILE A 249 -14.54 -11.87 -7.05
N ASP A 250 -15.24 -12.35 -6.02
CA ASP A 250 -16.69 -12.52 -6.09
C ASP A 250 -17.40 -11.21 -6.43
N THR A 251 -17.00 -10.11 -5.80
CA THR A 251 -17.56 -8.77 -6.09
C THR A 251 -17.24 -8.30 -7.51
N ILE A 252 -16.00 -8.49 -7.96
CA ILE A 252 -15.55 -8.14 -9.33
C ILE A 252 -16.39 -8.91 -10.37
N LEU A 253 -16.65 -10.19 -10.14
CA LEU A 253 -17.37 -11.04 -11.10
C LEU A 253 -18.90 -10.87 -11.04
N SER A 254 -19.47 -10.49 -9.89
CA SER A 254 -20.92 -10.47 -9.68
C SER A 254 -21.55 -9.07 -9.73
N GLN A 255 -20.80 -7.99 -9.51
CA GLN A 255 -21.36 -6.66 -9.22
C GLN A 255 -20.83 -5.53 -10.12
N GLY A 256 -20.62 -5.80 -11.41
CA GLY A 256 -20.35 -4.73 -12.39
C GLY A 256 -21.52 -3.74 -12.48
N ALA A 257 -21.31 -2.51 -12.00
CA ALA A 257 -22.36 -1.48 -11.91
C ALA A 257 -22.54 -0.66 -13.21
N GLY A 258 -21.68 -0.84 -14.20
CA GLY A 258 -21.70 -0.14 -15.48
C GLY A 258 -22.63 -0.74 -16.53
N LYS A 259 -22.72 -0.07 -17.69
CA LYS A 259 -23.55 -0.52 -18.82
C LYS A 259 -23.16 -1.94 -19.25
N ASN A 260 -24.11 -2.85 -19.35
CA ASN A 260 -23.89 -4.28 -19.65
C ASN A 260 -23.05 -5.05 -18.60
N GLY A 261 -23.03 -4.63 -17.33
CA GLY A 261 -22.20 -5.26 -16.30
C GLY A 261 -20.72 -4.87 -16.37
N SER A 262 -20.41 -3.75 -17.03
CA SER A 262 -19.07 -3.14 -17.07
C SER A 262 -18.73 -2.44 -15.75
N THR A 263 -17.55 -1.83 -15.67
CA THR A 263 -17.14 -1.00 -14.51
C THR A 263 -17.89 0.33 -14.51
N ILE A 264 -17.81 1.10 -13.43
CA ILE A 264 -18.43 2.44 -13.34
C ILE A 264 -17.90 3.37 -14.45
N ALA A 265 -16.63 3.20 -14.80
CA ALA A 265 -15.94 3.94 -15.85
C ALA A 265 -16.42 3.56 -17.27
N GLY A 266 -17.29 2.56 -17.40
CA GLY A 266 -17.73 2.00 -18.68
C GLY A 266 -16.66 1.18 -19.41
N THR A 267 -15.60 0.77 -18.70
CA THR A 267 -14.52 -0.08 -19.23
C THR A 267 -14.78 -1.56 -18.91
N SER A 268 -13.99 -2.45 -19.52
CA SER A 268 -14.06 -3.88 -19.20
C SER A 268 -13.73 -4.12 -17.72
N VAL A 269 -14.49 -5.01 -17.08
CA VAL A 269 -14.20 -5.53 -15.74
C VAL A 269 -12.80 -6.13 -15.65
N MET A 270 -12.23 -6.60 -16.77
CA MET A 270 -10.88 -7.17 -16.84
C MET A 270 -9.78 -6.15 -17.16
N PHE A 271 -10.12 -4.91 -17.53
CA PHE A 271 -9.12 -3.86 -17.79
C PHE A 271 -8.10 -3.68 -16.65
N PRO A 272 -8.51 -3.68 -15.36
CA PRO A 272 -7.61 -3.64 -14.22
C PRO A 272 -6.51 -4.71 -14.18
N LEU A 273 -6.70 -5.85 -14.85
CA LEU A 273 -5.69 -6.92 -14.87
C LEU A 273 -4.41 -6.50 -15.62
N PHE A 274 -4.52 -5.69 -16.67
CA PHE A 274 -3.37 -5.28 -17.48
C PHE A 274 -2.37 -4.42 -16.69
N PRO A 275 -2.76 -3.30 -16.05
CA PRO A 275 -1.83 -2.53 -15.24
C PRO A 275 -1.23 -3.36 -14.08
N LEU A 276 -1.99 -4.26 -13.45
CA LEU A 276 -1.47 -5.16 -12.42
C LEU A 276 -0.34 -6.05 -12.95
N LEU A 277 -0.55 -6.68 -14.10
CA LEU A 277 0.46 -7.53 -14.73
C LEU A 277 1.68 -6.72 -15.21
N MET A 278 1.49 -5.48 -15.65
CA MET A 278 2.58 -4.58 -16.03
C MET A 278 3.49 -4.20 -14.85
N VAL A 279 3.00 -4.30 -13.62
CA VAL A 279 3.83 -4.13 -12.41
C VAL A 279 4.46 -5.45 -11.99
N ILE A 280 3.67 -6.52 -11.89
CA ILE A 280 4.14 -7.80 -11.34
C ILE A 280 5.12 -8.50 -12.27
N VAL A 281 4.83 -8.57 -13.58
CA VAL A 281 5.62 -9.37 -14.52
C VAL A 281 7.05 -8.85 -14.63
N PRO A 282 7.32 -7.55 -14.84
CA PRO A 282 8.69 -7.05 -14.88
C PRO A 282 9.46 -7.30 -13.58
N PHE A 283 8.78 -7.17 -12.42
CA PHE A 283 9.39 -7.45 -11.12
C PHE A 283 9.78 -8.92 -10.96
N CYS A 284 8.88 -9.84 -11.34
CA CYS A 284 9.18 -11.27 -11.38
C CYS A 284 10.30 -11.60 -12.38
N MET A 285 10.32 -10.94 -13.54
CA MET A 285 11.35 -11.14 -14.56
C MET A 285 12.73 -10.67 -14.08
N ILE A 286 12.81 -9.52 -13.41
CA ILE A 286 14.05 -9.06 -12.80
C ILE A 286 14.48 -10.09 -11.77
N TYR A 287 13.59 -10.52 -10.87
CA TYR A 287 13.93 -11.53 -9.87
C TYR A 287 14.42 -12.85 -10.49
N SER A 288 13.74 -13.39 -11.50
CA SER A 288 14.04 -14.71 -12.05
C SER A 288 15.19 -14.76 -13.05
N ASN A 289 15.52 -13.65 -13.71
CA ASN A 289 16.52 -13.60 -14.79
C ASN A 289 17.80 -12.86 -14.40
N THR A 290 17.89 -12.33 -13.17
CA THR A 290 19.13 -11.70 -12.72
C THR A 290 20.17 -12.80 -12.44
N GLU A 291 21.21 -12.86 -13.27
CA GLU A 291 22.35 -13.78 -13.09
C GLU A 291 23.26 -13.37 -11.92
N THR A 292 23.11 -12.13 -11.44
CA THR A 292 23.86 -11.54 -10.32
C THR A 292 23.03 -11.55 -9.03
N ALA A 293 23.69 -11.54 -7.86
CA ALA A 293 23.01 -11.44 -6.55
C ALA A 293 22.39 -10.04 -6.28
N VAL A 294 22.13 -9.24 -7.33
CA VAL A 294 21.70 -7.84 -7.21
C VAL A 294 20.39 -7.70 -6.45
N TYR A 295 19.45 -8.62 -6.64
CA TYR A 295 18.21 -8.64 -5.85
C TYR A 295 18.49 -8.93 -4.38
N ASP A 296 19.23 -10.01 -4.09
CA ASP A 296 19.50 -10.47 -2.73
C ASP A 296 20.26 -9.40 -1.93
N ASP A 297 21.17 -8.68 -2.59
CA ASP A 297 21.94 -7.58 -2.00
C ASP A 297 21.12 -6.29 -1.81
N ASN A 298 19.96 -6.14 -2.47
CA ASN A 298 19.17 -4.89 -2.50
C ASN A 298 17.67 -5.08 -2.30
N ILE A 299 17.27 -6.07 -1.50
CA ILE A 299 15.86 -6.42 -1.27
C ILE A 299 15.01 -5.21 -0.87
N THR A 300 15.49 -4.37 0.05
CA THR A 300 14.75 -3.18 0.50
C THR A 300 14.49 -2.21 -0.65
N LEU A 301 15.55 -1.80 -1.37
CA LEU A 301 15.43 -0.86 -2.47
C LEU A 301 14.49 -1.41 -3.55
N PHE A 302 14.63 -2.70 -3.85
CA PHE A 302 13.76 -3.38 -4.81
C PHE A 302 12.29 -3.32 -4.39
N CYS A 303 11.97 -3.62 -3.12
CA CYS A 303 10.60 -3.53 -2.62
C CYS A 303 10.07 -2.09 -2.61
N LEU A 304 10.88 -1.11 -2.25
CA LEU A 304 10.50 0.31 -2.32
C LEU A 304 10.19 0.75 -3.76
N CYS A 305 11.01 0.32 -4.73
CA CYS A 305 10.74 0.53 -6.15
C CYS A 305 9.45 -0.18 -6.59
N PHE A 306 9.19 -1.40 -6.10
CA PHE A 306 7.95 -2.13 -6.38
C PHE A 306 6.72 -1.36 -5.94
N GLY A 307 6.75 -0.83 -4.71
CA GLY A 307 5.68 0.01 -4.18
C GLY A 307 5.49 1.30 -4.97
N ALA A 308 6.57 1.99 -5.29
CA ALA A 308 6.50 3.23 -6.07
C ALA A 308 5.88 3.02 -7.47
N VAL A 309 6.21 1.92 -8.14
CA VAL A 309 5.62 1.55 -9.44
C VAL A 309 4.16 1.11 -9.26
N GLY A 310 3.85 0.34 -8.21
CA GLY A 310 2.50 -0.07 -7.87
C GLY A 310 1.55 1.10 -7.62
N MET A 311 2.01 2.13 -6.89
CA MET A 311 1.30 3.39 -6.66
C MET A 311 0.94 4.09 -7.98
N THR A 312 1.87 4.17 -8.93
CA THR A 312 1.59 4.76 -10.25
C THR A 312 0.48 4.03 -10.98
N CYS A 313 0.44 2.69 -10.89
CA CYS A 313 -0.64 1.91 -11.48
C CYS A 313 -1.98 2.04 -10.76
N HIS A 314 -1.98 2.42 -9.48
CA HIS A 314 -3.20 2.82 -8.78
C HIS A 314 -3.80 4.09 -9.40
N PHE A 315 -2.98 5.09 -9.74
CA PHE A 315 -3.43 6.29 -10.46
C PHE A 315 -3.88 6.04 -11.91
N LEU A 316 -3.51 4.90 -12.51
CA LEU A 316 -4.01 4.49 -13.84
C LEU A 316 -5.47 3.98 -13.78
N PHE A 317 -6.01 3.68 -12.58
CA PHE A 317 -7.46 3.56 -12.36
C PHE A 317 -8.11 4.93 -12.34
N LYS A 318 -8.13 5.58 -13.49
CA LYS A 318 -8.95 6.77 -13.65
C LYS A 318 -10.42 6.37 -13.78
N PHE A 319 -11.23 7.13 -13.06
CA PHE A 319 -12.70 7.09 -13.00
C PHE A 319 -13.40 6.93 -14.36
#